data_AF-A0A6N2KPR9-F1
#
_entry.id   AF-A0A6N2KPR9-F1
#
_cell.length_a   1.000
_cell.length_b   1.000
_cell.length_c   1.000
_cell.angle_alpha   90.00
_cell.angle_beta   90.00
_cell.angle_gamma   90.00
#
_symmetry.space_group_name_H-M   'P 1'
#
loop_
_entity.id
_entity.type
_entity.pdbx_description
1 polymer ?
#
loop_
_entity_poly.entity_id
_entity_poly.type
_entity_poly.pdbx_seq_one_letter_code
_entity_poly.pdbx_strand_id
1 'polypeptide(L)'
;MATPNAETTAPKPTTTVNNDTEELEVVFNQFDANGDGKISPSELGEVLKSTGSACTSEDLRRVMEDVDTNKDGHIDLGEFAQLCRSSSTASAASELRDAFNLYDQNGDGLITTAELHKVLTRLGMTCKVDECVKMIKNVDSDGDGCVNFEEFQTMMASNII
;
A
#
# COMPACT_ATOMS: atom_id res chain seq x y z
N MET A 1 36.83 7.77 46.55
CA MET A 1 35.48 7.21 46.70
C MET A 1 34.47 8.31 46.40
N ALA A 2 33.46 7.99 45.59
CA ALA A 2 32.28 8.79 45.20
C ALA A 2 32.48 10.02 44.30
N THR A 3 32.33 9.82 42.98
CA THR A 3 31.40 10.66 42.20
C THR A 3 30.00 10.04 42.34
N PRO A 4 28.95 10.85 42.48
CA PRO A 4 27.98 10.92 41.38
C PRO A 4 27.34 12.32 41.21
N ASN A 5 27.31 12.81 39.98
CA ASN A 5 26.53 13.97 39.55
C ASN A 5 25.96 13.65 38.16
N ALA A 6 24.82 14.27 37.84
CA ALA A 6 23.97 14.15 36.64
C ALA A 6 22.77 13.21 36.82
N GLU A 7 21.66 13.68 37.39
CA GLU A 7 20.66 14.57 36.76
C GLU A 7 19.64 13.76 35.95
N THR A 8 18.51 13.51 36.61
CA THR A 8 17.23 13.17 36.01
C THR A 8 16.84 14.30 35.05
N THR A 9 16.83 14.03 33.75
CA THR A 9 16.08 14.82 32.77
C THR A 9 15.06 13.93 32.08
N ALA A 10 13.81 14.40 32.14
CA ALA A 10 12.63 13.81 31.54
C ALA A 10 12.72 13.75 30.01
N PRO A 11 11.77 13.05 29.37
CA PRO A 11 11.02 13.77 28.34
C PRO A 11 9.50 13.51 28.41
N LYS A 12 8.76 14.60 28.50
CA LYS A 12 7.41 14.83 27.91
C LYS A 12 7.24 16.36 27.84
N PRO A 13 6.50 16.98 26.89
CA PRO A 13 5.55 16.43 25.91
C PRO A 13 5.60 17.04 24.48
N THR A 14 4.81 16.46 23.55
CA THR A 14 4.15 17.07 22.37
C THR A 14 4.97 17.83 21.31
N THR A 15 5.08 17.25 20.09
CA THR A 15 5.06 18.02 18.83
C THR A 15 4.42 17.18 17.72
N THR A 16 3.21 17.56 17.34
CA THR A 16 2.51 17.23 16.09
C THR A 16 3.44 17.42 14.88
N VAL A 17 3.68 16.35 14.11
CA VAL A 17 3.63 16.11 12.64
C VAL A 17 4.43 14.80 12.44
N ASN A 18 3.98 13.88 11.56
CA ASN A 18 4.66 12.65 11.09
C ASN A 18 4.11 11.32 11.67
N ASN A 19 2.85 11.00 11.39
CA ASN A 19 2.27 9.68 11.69
C ASN A 19 3.03 8.53 10.98
N ASP A 20 3.68 8.80 9.85
CA ASP A 20 4.34 7.77 9.03
C ASP A 20 5.52 7.08 9.72
N THR A 21 6.22 7.75 10.64
CA THR A 21 7.43 7.20 11.28
C THR A 21 7.09 6.23 12.41
N GLU A 22 6.11 6.55 13.24
CA GLU A 22 5.69 5.67 14.35
C GLU A 22 5.05 4.38 13.83
N GLU A 23 4.27 4.45 12.75
CA GLU A 23 3.69 3.24 12.15
C GLU A 23 4.76 2.35 11.50
N LEU A 24 5.78 2.95 10.87
CA LEU A 24 6.91 2.21 10.32
C LEU A 24 7.70 1.49 11.41
N GLU A 25 7.96 2.13 12.55
CA GLU A 25 8.68 1.52 13.67
C GLU A 25 7.90 0.35 14.28
N VAL A 26 6.57 0.49 14.42
CA VAL A 26 5.71 -0.59 14.91
C VAL A 26 5.72 -1.78 13.97
N VAL A 27 5.62 -1.54 12.66
CA VAL A 27 5.68 -2.60 11.65
C VAL A 27 7.08 -3.21 11.62
N PHE A 28 8.14 -2.39 11.61
CA PHE A 28 9.52 -2.88 11.63
C PHE A 28 9.78 -3.78 12.83
N ASN A 29 9.34 -3.38 14.02
CA ASN A 29 9.45 -4.19 15.25
C ASN A 29 8.55 -5.45 15.23
N GLN A 30 7.56 -5.52 14.35
CA GLN A 30 6.80 -6.75 14.13
C GLN A 30 7.59 -7.76 13.28
N PHE A 31 8.47 -7.28 12.40
CA PHE A 31 9.40 -8.09 11.60
C PHE A 31 10.70 -8.42 12.34
N ASP A 32 11.27 -7.47 13.08
CA ASP A 32 12.48 -7.60 13.89
C ASP A 32 12.17 -8.31 15.22
N ALA A 33 12.20 -9.64 15.20
CA ALA A 33 11.86 -10.48 16.35
C ALA A 33 12.96 -10.47 17.41
N ASN A 34 14.22 -10.28 17.00
CA ASN A 34 15.38 -10.28 17.89
C ASN A 34 15.68 -8.88 18.47
N GLY A 35 15.11 -7.82 17.90
CA GLY A 35 15.27 -6.43 18.31
C GLY A 35 16.65 -5.83 18.00
N ASP A 36 17.37 -6.35 16.99
CA ASP A 36 18.71 -5.89 16.62
C ASP A 36 18.70 -4.64 15.73
N GLY A 37 17.52 -4.18 15.32
CA GLY A 37 17.33 -3.03 14.46
C GLY A 37 17.48 -3.36 12.97
N LYS A 38 17.45 -4.65 12.62
CA LYS A 38 17.63 -5.20 11.28
C LYS A 38 16.69 -6.38 11.07
N ILE A 39 16.17 -6.56 9.86
CA ILE A 39 15.32 -7.71 9.54
C ILE A 39 16.15 -8.72 8.73
N SER A 40 16.37 -9.88 9.32
CA SER A 40 17.03 -11.00 8.67
C SER A 40 16.09 -11.75 7.71
N PRO A 41 16.60 -12.48 6.70
CA PRO A 41 15.79 -13.34 5.82
C PRO A 41 14.90 -14.30 6.57
N SER A 42 15.44 -14.84 7.67
CA SER A 42 14.76 -15.79 8.55
C SER A 42 13.58 -15.13 9.25
N GLU A 43 13.76 -13.92 9.76
CA GLU A 43 12.74 -13.17 10.49
C GLU A 43 11.62 -12.71 9.56
N LEU A 44 11.98 -12.19 8.38
CA LEU A 44 11.04 -11.88 7.32
C LEU A 44 10.20 -13.11 6.93
N GLY A 45 10.84 -14.27 6.79
CA GLY A 45 10.19 -15.54 6.48
C GLY A 45 9.24 -16.04 7.56
N GLU A 46 9.62 -15.92 8.84
CA GLU A 46 8.75 -16.30 9.96
C GLU A 46 7.52 -15.40 10.07
N VAL A 47 7.67 -14.10 9.82
CA VAL A 47 6.55 -13.17 9.81
C VAL A 47 5.64 -13.38 8.61
N LEU A 48 6.18 -13.52 7.40
CA LEU A 48 5.37 -13.80 6.20
C LEU A 48 4.54 -15.08 6.37
N LYS A 49 5.15 -16.10 7.01
CA LYS A 49 4.48 -17.36 7.35
C LYS A 49 3.40 -17.18 8.44
N SER A 50 3.61 -16.29 9.41
CA SER A 50 2.63 -15.97 10.46
C SER A 50 1.47 -15.11 9.95
N THR A 51 1.71 -14.25 8.96
CA THR A 51 0.71 -13.37 8.33
C THR A 51 -0.19 -14.09 7.32
N GLY A 52 0.09 -15.36 7.02
CA GLY A 52 -0.79 -16.23 6.22
C GLY A 52 -0.42 -16.35 4.74
N SER A 53 0.68 -15.75 4.31
CA SER A 53 1.23 -15.92 2.97
C SER A 53 2.28 -17.02 2.95
N ALA A 54 2.12 -18.00 2.04
CA ALA A 54 3.12 -19.05 1.83
C ALA A 54 4.28 -18.51 0.97
N CYS A 55 5.09 -17.60 1.53
CA CYS A 55 6.32 -17.15 0.86
C CYS A 55 7.36 -18.28 0.88
N THR A 56 7.93 -18.56 -0.29
CA THR A 56 9.00 -19.56 -0.44
C THR A 56 10.37 -18.92 -0.29
N SER A 57 11.43 -19.71 -0.13
CA SER A 57 12.80 -19.21 -0.09
C SER A 57 13.19 -18.40 -1.34
N GLU A 58 12.59 -18.70 -2.50
CA GLU A 58 12.79 -17.91 -3.72
C GLU A 58 12.12 -16.53 -3.66
N ASP A 59 10.93 -16.46 -3.07
CA ASP A 59 10.19 -15.22 -2.89
C ASP A 59 10.91 -14.28 -1.91
N LEU A 60 11.39 -14.82 -0.79
CA LEU A 60 12.27 -14.13 0.16
C LEU A 60 13.54 -13.61 -0.50
N ARG A 61 14.18 -14.43 -1.35
CA ARG A 61 15.40 -14.02 -2.06
C ARG A 61 15.14 -12.85 -3.01
N ARG A 62 14.01 -12.87 -3.70
CA ARG A 62 13.61 -11.77 -4.59
C ARG A 62 13.34 -10.49 -3.81
N VAL A 63 12.61 -10.59 -2.70
CA VAL A 63 12.34 -9.43 -1.83
C VAL A 63 13.64 -8.85 -1.29
N MET A 64 14.57 -9.69 -0.82
CA MET A 64 15.88 -9.21 -0.39
C MET A 64 16.66 -8.58 -1.55
N GLU A 65 16.72 -9.20 -2.73
CA GLU A 65 17.44 -8.59 -3.86
C GLU A 65 16.87 -7.23 -4.31
N ASP A 66 15.58 -6.98 -4.09
CA ASP A 66 14.91 -5.72 -4.44
C ASP A 66 15.06 -4.64 -3.35
N VAL A 67 15.14 -5.06 -2.08
CA VAL A 67 15.12 -4.16 -0.91
C VAL A 67 16.51 -3.92 -0.32
N ASP A 68 17.31 -4.98 -0.17
CA ASP A 68 18.67 -4.98 0.36
C ASP A 68 19.62 -4.38 -0.69
N THR A 69 19.63 -3.05 -0.74
CA THR A 69 20.38 -2.26 -1.72
C THR A 69 21.86 -2.25 -1.36
N ASN A 70 22.17 -2.29 -0.06
CA ASN A 70 23.53 -2.34 0.44
C ASN A 70 24.15 -3.76 0.35
N LYS A 71 23.32 -4.79 0.13
CA LYS A 71 23.69 -6.21 0.03
C LYS A 71 24.40 -6.73 1.28
N ASP A 72 24.02 -6.22 2.44
CA ASP A 72 24.49 -6.69 3.76
C ASP A 72 23.82 -8.00 4.17
N GLY A 73 22.75 -8.40 3.46
CA GLY A 73 21.96 -9.59 3.77
C GLY A 73 20.93 -9.35 4.87
N HIS A 74 20.68 -8.11 5.25
CA HIS A 74 19.70 -7.69 6.25
C HIS A 74 19.00 -6.42 5.76
N ILE A 75 17.73 -6.24 6.11
CA ILE A 75 16.98 -5.04 5.76
C ILE A 75 17.01 -4.10 6.97
N ASP A 76 17.72 -2.98 6.86
CA ASP A 76 17.75 -1.95 7.90
C ASP A 76 16.48 -1.09 7.88
N LEU A 77 16.20 -0.32 8.94
CA LEU A 77 15.04 0.58 9.00
C LEU A 77 14.94 1.53 7.80
N GLY A 78 16.08 1.99 7.26
CA GLY A 78 16.10 2.86 6.08
C GLY A 78 15.63 2.14 4.80
N GLU A 79 16.06 0.91 4.60
CA GLU A 79 15.66 0.06 3.47
C GLU A 79 14.23 -0.43 3.65
N PHE A 80 13.83 -0.79 4.87
CA PHE A 80 12.45 -1.11 5.20
C PHE A 80 11.52 0.10 5.01
N ALA A 81 11.98 1.30 5.34
CA ALA A 81 11.21 2.53 5.09
C ALA A 81 11.08 2.81 3.59
N GLN A 82 12.08 2.44 2.80
CA GLN A 82 12.01 2.55 1.35
C GLN A 82 11.09 1.46 0.76
N LEU A 83 11.14 0.23 1.27
CA LEU A 83 10.20 -0.84 0.93
C LEU A 83 8.77 -0.47 1.32
N CYS A 84 8.55 0.01 2.54
CA CYS A 84 7.24 0.42 3.04
C CYS A 84 6.78 1.68 2.32
N ARG A 85 7.65 2.60 1.91
CA ARG A 85 7.26 3.65 0.97
C ARG A 85 6.89 3.05 -0.39
N SER A 86 7.68 2.16 -0.97
CA SER A 86 7.37 1.52 -2.25
C SER A 86 6.12 0.63 -2.20
N SER A 87 5.80 0.03 -1.06
CA SER A 87 4.66 -0.87 -0.84
C SER A 87 3.41 -0.15 -0.35
N SER A 88 3.55 0.86 0.52
CA SER A 88 2.45 1.67 1.08
C SER A 88 2.09 2.87 0.20
N THR A 89 3.03 3.44 -0.58
CA THR A 89 2.67 4.39 -1.67
C THR A 89 2.17 3.66 -2.93
N ALA A 90 2.43 2.35 -3.05
CA ALA A 90 1.76 1.51 -4.03
C ALA A 90 0.34 1.10 -3.62
N SER A 91 -0.06 1.20 -2.34
CA SER A 91 -1.36 0.68 -1.91
C SER A 91 -2.53 1.40 -2.59
N ALA A 92 -2.67 2.72 -2.50
CA ALA A 92 -3.82 3.38 -3.13
C ALA A 92 -3.74 3.37 -4.66
N ALA A 93 -2.62 3.80 -5.24
CA ALA A 93 -2.51 3.96 -6.69
C ALA A 93 -2.48 2.62 -7.44
N SER A 94 -1.84 1.59 -6.88
CA SER A 94 -1.82 0.26 -7.50
C SER A 94 -3.11 -0.51 -7.26
N GLU A 95 -3.78 -0.37 -6.11
CA GLU A 95 -5.14 -0.92 -5.93
C GLU A 95 -6.14 -0.22 -6.85
N LEU A 96 -6.03 1.10 -7.02
CA LEU A 96 -6.81 1.86 -8.01
C LEU A 96 -6.54 1.36 -9.43
N ARG A 97 -5.27 1.07 -9.76
CA ARG A 97 -4.89 0.54 -11.07
C ARG A 97 -5.42 -0.87 -11.29
N ASP A 98 -5.36 -1.73 -10.28
CA ASP A 98 -5.86 -3.10 -10.34
C ASP A 98 -7.39 -3.13 -10.46
N ALA A 99 -8.08 -2.31 -9.65
CA ALA A 99 -9.51 -2.09 -9.75
C ALA A 99 -9.87 -1.53 -11.13
N PHE A 100 -9.14 -0.52 -11.63
CA PHE A 100 -9.34 0.05 -12.96
C PHE A 100 -9.22 -1.02 -14.05
N ASN A 101 -8.18 -1.86 -13.99
CA ASN A 101 -7.96 -2.96 -14.91
C ASN A 101 -9.01 -4.08 -14.80
N LEU A 102 -9.67 -4.21 -13.65
CA LEU A 102 -10.83 -5.11 -13.51
C LEU A 102 -12.03 -4.58 -14.30
N TYR A 103 -12.24 -3.26 -14.28
CA TYR A 103 -13.31 -2.58 -15.02
C TYR A 103 -13.02 -2.47 -16.53
N ASP A 104 -11.82 -2.06 -16.89
CA ASP A 104 -11.29 -1.89 -18.26
C ASP A 104 -10.94 -3.25 -18.88
N GLN A 105 -11.89 -3.85 -19.60
CA GLN A 105 -11.76 -5.22 -20.12
C GLN A 105 -10.94 -5.27 -21.41
N ASN A 106 -10.89 -4.17 -22.15
CA ASN A 106 -10.16 -4.03 -23.39
C ASN A 106 -8.71 -3.54 -23.21
N GLY A 107 -8.34 -3.05 -22.02
CA GLY A 107 -6.98 -2.58 -21.74
C GLY A 107 -6.66 -1.21 -22.35
N ASP A 108 -7.66 -0.44 -22.79
CA ASP A 108 -7.43 0.83 -23.49
C ASP A 108 -7.19 2.00 -22.53
N GLY A 109 -7.46 1.81 -21.24
CA GLY A 109 -7.25 2.86 -20.23
C GLY A 109 -8.47 3.76 -20.05
N LEU A 110 -9.64 3.35 -20.55
CA LEU A 110 -10.91 4.07 -20.52
C LEU A 110 -12.05 3.09 -20.20
N ILE A 111 -12.68 3.27 -19.03
CA ILE A 111 -13.82 2.44 -18.65
C ILE A 111 -15.06 2.95 -19.38
N THR A 112 -15.52 2.22 -20.39
CA THR A 112 -16.75 2.54 -21.10
C THR A 112 -18.00 2.12 -20.30
N THR A 113 -19.15 2.75 -20.60
CA THR A 113 -20.45 2.37 -19.99
C THR A 113 -20.75 0.87 -20.16
N ALA A 114 -20.38 0.29 -21.30
CA ALA A 114 -20.59 -1.12 -21.60
C ALA A 114 -19.73 -2.04 -20.72
N GLU A 115 -18.49 -1.64 -20.44
CA GLU A 115 -17.56 -2.39 -19.60
C GLU A 115 -17.94 -2.31 -18.12
N LEU A 116 -18.27 -1.11 -17.65
CA LEU A 116 -18.82 -0.91 -16.30
C LEU A 116 -20.04 -1.82 -16.07
N HIS A 117 -21.00 -1.82 -17.00
CA HIS A 117 -22.19 -2.67 -16.92
C HIS A 117 -21.85 -4.17 -16.90
N LYS A 118 -20.87 -4.59 -17.72
CA LYS A 118 -20.42 -5.99 -17.79
C LYS A 118 -19.78 -6.45 -16.48
N VAL A 119 -18.99 -5.60 -15.85
CA VAL A 119 -18.33 -5.89 -14.57
C VAL A 119 -19.31 -5.88 -13.40
N LEU A 120 -20.24 -4.91 -13.35
CA LEU A 120 -21.32 -4.89 -12.36
C LEU A 120 -22.19 -6.15 -12.46
N THR A 121 -22.52 -6.59 -13.67
CA THR A 121 -23.25 -7.84 -13.91
C THR A 121 -22.47 -9.06 -13.41
N ARG A 122 -21.14 -9.09 -13.60
CA ARG A 122 -20.26 -10.16 -13.09
C ARG A 122 -20.18 -10.19 -11.57
N LEU A 123 -20.24 -9.03 -10.91
CA LEU A 123 -20.27 -8.89 -9.45
C LEU A 123 -21.64 -9.25 -8.84
N GLY A 124 -22.60 -9.68 -9.67
CA GLY A 124 -23.95 -10.05 -9.22
C GLY A 124 -24.88 -8.85 -8.97
N MET A 125 -24.45 -7.65 -9.33
CA MET A 125 -25.27 -6.45 -9.29
C MET A 125 -26.01 -6.25 -10.62
N THR A 126 -27.33 -6.22 -10.57
CA THR A 126 -28.15 -5.91 -11.75
C THR A 126 -28.29 -4.39 -11.90
N CYS A 127 -27.28 -3.74 -12.46
CA CYS A 127 -27.34 -2.33 -12.82
C CYS A 127 -27.99 -2.18 -14.20
N LYS A 128 -28.91 -1.21 -14.35
CA LYS A 128 -29.47 -0.86 -15.67
C LYS A 128 -28.47 0.01 -16.43
N VAL A 129 -28.49 -0.07 -17.75
CA VAL A 129 -27.67 0.79 -18.62
C VAL A 129 -27.85 2.29 -18.27
N ASP A 130 -29.08 2.72 -17.99
CA ASP A 130 -29.39 4.11 -17.57
C ASP A 130 -28.67 4.53 -16.28
N GLU A 131 -28.49 3.60 -15.33
CA GLU A 131 -27.78 3.84 -14.08
C GLU A 131 -26.26 3.85 -14.30
N CYS A 132 -25.74 2.97 -15.16
CA CYS A 132 -24.33 3.01 -15.56
C CYS A 132 -23.99 4.32 -16.27
N VAL A 133 -24.87 4.81 -17.15
CA VAL A 133 -24.71 6.12 -17.80
C VAL A 133 -24.68 7.25 -16.77
N LYS A 134 -25.54 7.21 -15.75
CA LYS A 134 -25.50 8.21 -14.66
C LYS A 134 -24.22 8.12 -13.86
N MET A 135 -23.74 6.92 -13.52
CA MET A 135 -22.50 6.71 -12.78
C MET A 135 -21.29 7.27 -13.54
N ILE A 136 -21.17 6.93 -14.83
CA ILE A 136 -20.13 7.48 -15.72
C ILE A 136 -20.24 9.00 -15.74
N LYS A 137 -21.43 9.55 -16.06
CA LYS A 137 -21.65 11.00 -16.16
C LYS A 137 -21.39 11.79 -14.87
N ASN A 138 -21.42 11.13 -13.71
CA ASN A 138 -21.16 11.76 -12.42
C ASN A 138 -19.67 11.91 -12.11
N VAL A 139 -18.82 11.23 -12.88
CA VAL A 139 -17.36 11.11 -12.71
C VAL A 139 -16.63 11.67 -13.94
N ASP A 140 -17.20 11.44 -15.13
CA ASP A 140 -16.85 11.99 -16.43
C ASP A 140 -16.88 13.52 -16.41
N SER A 141 -15.71 14.10 -16.15
CA SER A 141 -15.45 15.52 -16.04
C SER A 141 -15.07 16.12 -17.39
N ASP A 142 -14.50 15.32 -18.29
CA ASP A 142 -14.09 15.77 -19.62
C ASP A 142 -15.22 15.64 -20.68
N GLY A 143 -16.22 14.80 -20.40
CA GLY A 143 -17.44 14.65 -21.18
C GLY A 143 -17.32 13.70 -22.37
N ASP A 144 -16.31 12.82 -22.40
CA ASP A 144 -16.13 11.85 -23.48
C ASP A 144 -17.06 10.64 -23.37
N GLY A 145 -17.77 10.49 -22.25
CA GLY A 145 -18.66 9.37 -21.97
C GLY A 145 -17.95 8.09 -21.55
N CYS A 146 -16.67 8.17 -21.21
CA CYS A 146 -15.87 7.12 -20.59
C CYS A 146 -15.35 7.61 -19.23
N VAL A 147 -14.66 6.74 -18.49
CA VAL A 147 -13.96 7.13 -17.27
C VAL A 147 -12.49 6.78 -17.44
N ASN A 148 -11.65 7.81 -17.50
CA ASN A 148 -10.20 7.64 -17.57
C ASN A 148 -9.61 7.38 -16.17
N PHE A 149 -8.32 7.04 -16.12
CA PHE A 149 -7.66 6.71 -14.85
C PHE A 149 -7.70 7.87 -13.83
N GLU A 150 -7.53 9.12 -14.24
CA GLU A 150 -7.56 10.28 -13.35
C GLU A 150 -8.97 10.53 -12.76
N GLU A 151 -10.00 10.32 -13.57
CA GLU A 151 -11.40 10.42 -13.15
C GLU A 151 -11.78 9.30 -12.18
N PHE A 152 -11.35 8.07 -12.45
CA PHE A 152 -11.53 6.95 -11.54
C PHE A 152 -10.82 7.16 -10.20
N GLN A 153 -9.60 7.71 -10.23
CA GLN A 153 -8.87 8.10 -9.01
C GLN A 153 -9.64 9.18 -8.24
N THR A 154 -10.16 10.19 -8.93
CA THR A 154 -10.96 11.26 -8.31
C THR A 154 -12.25 10.72 -7.69
N MET A 155 -12.92 9.78 -8.36
CA MET A 155 -14.11 9.10 -7.85
C MET A 155 -13.82 8.34 -6.55
N MET A 156 -12.77 7.51 -6.54
CA MET A 156 -12.41 6.71 -5.37
C MET A 156 -11.84 7.56 -4.23
N ALA A 157 -11.09 8.62 -4.54
CA ALA A 157 -10.60 9.58 -3.57
C ALA A 157 -11.74 10.41 -2.93
N SER A 158 -12.79 10.70 -3.69
CA SER A 158 -13.94 11.49 -3.23
C SER A 158 -14.99 10.68 -2.47
N ASN A 159 -14.92 9.34 -2.51
CA ASN A 159 -15.88 8.45 -1.84
C ASN A 159 -15.38 7.93 -0.48
N ILE A 160 -14.20 8.38 -0.02
CA ILE A 160 -13.74 8.26 1.37
C ILE A 160 -14.20 9.52 2.12
N ILE A 161 -15.49 9.60 2.44
CA ILE A 161 -16.03 10.55 3.45
C ILE A 161 -17.21 9.90 4.17
#